data_AF-A0AAV6RB75-F1
#
_entry.id   AF-A0AAV6RB75-F1
#
_cell.length_a   1.000
_cell.length_b   1.000
_cell.length_c   1.000
_cell.angle_alpha   90.00
_cell.angle_beta   90.00
_cell.angle_gamma   90.00
#
_symmetry.space_group_name_H-M   'P 1'
#
loop_
_entity.id
_entity.type
_entity.pdbx_description
1 polymer ?
#
loop_
_entity_poly.entity_id
_entity_poly.type
_entity_poly.pdbx_seq_one_letter_code
_entity_poly.pdbx_strand_id
1 'polypeptide(L)'
;MELIVERVLRNRIGLEKGAVQAPVLKIVVVSEAGVELQCVVRGSSSKPSVEWQTCEGTSLNSEEPLVSETRGRYDTTLLITVTETKTNCFRCVVKQEDIYHSIDTNIIVSEKLFEKKCSHSTVVLVGVAGFVIGVLNLVLYLMIKKLRSQRQNGNQRENRDDSVKVNEMEMGHMNSDQNIGNGSTDTKNMRNGTVKTEEETEEETEKETEE
;
A
#
# COMPACT_ATOMS: atom_id res chain seq x y z
N MET A 1 10.20 56.05 37.45
CA MET A 1 9.65 54.69 37.24
C MET A 1 8.87 54.73 35.95
N GLU A 2 9.39 54.09 34.91
CA GLU A 2 8.71 53.95 33.63
C GLU A 2 7.93 52.63 33.68
N LEU A 3 6.61 52.69 33.57
CA LEU A 3 5.77 51.49 33.51
C LEU A 3 5.84 50.93 32.10
N ILE A 4 6.62 49.86 31.91
CA ILE A 4 6.58 49.07 30.68
C ILE A 4 5.30 48.23 30.76
N VAL A 5 4.23 48.72 30.14
CA VAL A 5 3.02 47.90 29.92
C VAL A 5 3.31 46.97 28.76
N GLU A 6 3.69 45.74 29.06
CA GLU A 6 3.81 44.69 28.05
C GLU A 6 2.43 44.42 27.45
N ARG A 7 2.28 44.73 26.17
CA ARG A 7 0.99 44.58 25.48
C ARG A 7 0.89 43.18 24.87
N VAL A 8 -0.07 42.41 25.36
CA VAL A 8 -0.27 41.00 24.98
C VAL A 8 -1.26 40.89 23.81
N LEU A 9 -0.90 40.09 22.80
CA LEU A 9 -1.79 39.69 21.71
C LEU A 9 -2.96 38.86 22.24
N ARG A 10 -4.20 39.32 22.04
CA ARG A 10 -5.43 38.62 22.46
C ARG A 10 -6.59 38.91 21.52
N ASN A 11 -7.67 38.14 21.61
CA ASN A 11 -8.89 38.45 20.86
C ASN A 11 -9.47 39.79 21.33
N ARG A 12 -9.72 40.68 20.37
CA ARG A 12 -10.18 42.07 20.56
C ARG A 12 -11.36 42.41 19.67
N ILE A 13 -12.05 41.39 19.13
CA ILE A 13 -13.29 41.59 18.40
C ILE A 13 -14.29 42.32 19.31
N GLY A 14 -14.91 43.38 18.79
CA GLY A 14 -15.83 44.24 19.53
C GLY A 14 -15.17 45.24 20.48
N LEU A 15 -13.87 45.12 20.72
CA LEU A 15 -13.09 46.05 21.55
C LEU A 15 -12.31 47.05 20.70
N GLU A 16 -11.66 46.57 19.63
CA GLU A 16 -10.87 47.39 18.71
C GLU A 16 -11.55 47.49 17.34
N LYS A 17 -11.54 48.70 16.77
CA LYS A 17 -12.00 48.89 15.39
C LYS A 17 -10.98 48.28 14.44
N GLY A 18 -11.45 47.46 13.50
CA GLY A 18 -10.58 46.83 12.51
C GLY A 18 -9.92 45.52 12.97
N ALA A 19 -10.29 45.02 14.16
CA ALA A 19 -10.00 43.64 14.54
C ALA A 19 -10.61 42.67 13.53
N VAL A 20 -9.76 41.84 12.96
CA VAL A 20 -10.14 40.86 11.95
C VAL A 20 -11.02 39.77 12.56
N GLN A 21 -11.92 39.24 11.75
CA GLN A 21 -12.76 38.11 12.17
C GLN A 21 -12.00 36.79 12.03
N ALA A 22 -12.59 35.72 12.56
CA ALA A 22 -12.05 34.37 12.45
C ALA A 22 -11.74 34.03 10.98
N PRO A 23 -10.56 33.48 10.67
CA PRO A 23 -10.20 33.10 9.30
C PRO A 23 -11.10 31.97 8.79
N VAL A 24 -11.32 31.94 7.48
CA VAL A 24 -12.03 30.83 6.81
C VAL A 24 -11.02 29.77 6.39
N LEU A 25 -11.24 28.53 6.82
CA LEU A 25 -10.39 27.39 6.48
C LEU A 25 -11.04 26.52 5.40
N LYS A 26 -10.22 26.00 4.50
CA LYS A 26 -10.67 25.10 3.42
C LYS A 26 -9.66 23.99 3.19
N ILE A 27 -10.17 22.83 2.79
CA ILE A 27 -9.38 21.79 2.11
C ILE A 27 -9.50 22.07 0.61
N VAL A 28 -8.36 22.23 -0.07
CA VAL A 28 -8.35 22.62 -1.50
C VAL A 28 -7.99 21.45 -2.39
N VAL A 29 -6.94 20.71 -2.04
CA VAL A 29 -6.45 19.57 -2.83
C VAL A 29 -6.17 18.40 -1.89
N VAL A 30 -6.55 17.20 -2.30
CA VAL A 30 -6.13 15.94 -1.68
C VAL A 30 -5.30 15.19 -2.71
N SER A 31 -4.04 14.91 -2.38
CA SER A 31 -3.07 14.31 -3.28
C SER A 31 -2.22 13.26 -2.58
N GLU A 32 -1.40 12.53 -3.33
CA GLU A 32 -0.45 11.57 -2.76
C GLU A 32 0.60 12.24 -1.84
N ALA A 33 0.87 13.54 -2.03
CA ALA A 33 1.78 14.31 -1.21
C ALA A 33 1.17 14.73 0.15
N GLY A 34 -0.16 14.69 0.26
CA GLY A 34 -0.90 15.10 1.45
C GLY A 34 -2.16 15.89 1.11
N VAL A 35 -2.68 16.57 2.13
CA VAL A 35 -3.88 17.41 2.05
C VAL A 35 -3.46 18.87 2.08
N GLU A 36 -3.83 19.63 1.05
CA GLU A 36 -3.59 21.07 0.99
C GLU A 36 -4.71 21.83 1.68
N LEU A 37 -4.34 22.64 2.67
CA LEU A 37 -5.20 23.51 3.43
C LEU A 37 -4.99 24.97 3.03
N GLN A 38 -6.08 25.74 3.07
CA GLN A 38 -6.08 27.17 2.78
C GLN A 38 -6.70 27.93 3.94
N CYS A 39 -5.98 28.94 4.44
CA CYS A 39 -6.46 29.91 5.42
C CYS A 39 -6.71 31.24 4.73
N VAL A 40 -7.93 31.77 4.84
CA VAL A 40 -8.34 33.02 4.20
C VAL A 40 -8.73 34.05 5.25
N VAL A 41 -8.05 35.18 5.23
CA VAL A 41 -8.29 36.36 6.06
C VAL A 41 -8.80 37.47 5.16
N ARG A 42 -9.90 38.14 5.53
CA ARG A 42 -10.53 39.16 4.69
C ARG A 42 -10.67 40.51 5.38
N GLY A 43 -10.43 41.55 4.62
CA GLY A 43 -10.78 42.93 4.93
C GLY A 43 -10.14 43.51 6.18
N SER A 44 -8.97 43.01 6.60
CA SER A 44 -8.30 43.51 7.79
C SER A 44 -7.84 44.96 7.59
N SER A 45 -7.90 45.77 8.64
CA SER A 45 -7.55 47.20 8.58
C SER A 45 -6.05 47.48 8.57
N SER A 46 -5.24 46.48 8.89
CA SER A 46 -3.79 46.48 8.80
C SER A 46 -3.32 45.14 8.24
N LYS A 47 -2.09 45.09 7.74
CA LYS A 47 -1.50 43.87 7.19
C LYS A 47 -1.36 42.83 8.32
N PRO A 48 -2.08 41.71 8.28
CA PRO A 48 -2.00 40.71 9.33
C PRO A 48 -0.81 39.77 9.08
N SER A 49 -0.20 39.28 10.16
CA SER A 49 0.65 38.09 10.11
C SER A 49 -0.24 36.85 10.20
N VAL A 50 0.04 35.85 9.35
CA VAL A 50 -0.74 34.61 9.27
C VAL A 50 0.23 33.45 9.29
N GLU A 51 -0.02 32.46 10.14
CA GLU A 51 0.79 31.24 10.24
C GLU A 51 -0.09 30.02 10.47
N TRP A 52 0.36 28.88 9.94
CA TRP A 52 -0.21 27.58 10.30
C TRP A 52 0.53 27.00 11.50
N GLN A 53 -0.21 26.39 12.41
CA GLN A 53 0.30 25.66 13.56
C GLN A 53 -0.39 24.31 13.68
N THR A 54 0.23 23.37 14.38
CA THR A 54 -0.50 22.25 14.98
C THR A 54 -1.42 22.77 16.07
N CYS A 55 -2.48 22.04 16.41
CA CYS A 55 -3.32 22.42 17.56
C CYS A 55 -2.58 22.37 18.92
N GLU A 56 -1.41 21.74 18.98
CA GLU A 56 -0.49 21.78 20.13
C GLU A 56 0.34 23.08 20.19
N GLY A 57 0.24 23.94 19.18
CA GLY A 57 0.90 25.26 19.13
C GLY A 57 2.27 25.25 18.45
N THR A 58 2.62 24.21 17.70
CA THR A 58 3.88 24.16 16.94
C THR A 58 3.69 24.80 15.57
N SER A 59 4.47 25.83 15.24
CA SER A 59 4.42 26.48 13.91
C SER A 59 4.87 25.52 12.80
N LEU A 60 4.13 25.55 11.70
CA LEU A 60 4.36 24.76 10.51
C LEU A 60 4.99 25.62 9.42
N ASN A 61 5.97 25.07 8.72
CA ASN A 61 6.58 25.73 7.57
C ASN A 61 5.58 25.72 6.41
N SER A 62 5.02 26.88 6.10
CA SER A 62 4.05 27.10 5.03
C SER A 62 4.67 27.96 3.93
N GLU A 63 3.96 28.11 2.81
CA GLU A 63 4.34 29.02 1.74
C GLU A 63 4.29 30.48 2.22
N GLU A 64 4.83 31.41 1.44
CA GLU A 64 4.67 32.83 1.75
C GLU A 64 3.19 33.25 1.60
N PRO A 65 2.61 33.99 2.57
CA PRO A 65 1.23 34.43 2.46
C PRO A 65 1.00 35.32 1.23
N LEU A 66 -0.03 34.99 0.45
CA LEU A 66 -0.52 35.81 -0.65
C LEU A 66 -1.32 36.98 -0.07
N VAL A 67 -0.82 38.20 -0.21
CA VAL A 67 -1.46 39.40 0.34
C VAL A 67 -1.92 40.32 -0.79
N SER A 68 -3.19 40.71 -0.76
CA SER A 68 -3.76 41.74 -1.63
C SER A 68 -4.24 42.91 -0.78
N GLU A 69 -4.01 44.13 -1.24
CA GLU A 69 -4.50 45.34 -0.60
C GLU A 69 -5.46 46.07 -1.53
N THR A 70 -6.68 46.36 -1.05
CA THR A 70 -7.68 47.13 -1.78
C THR A 70 -8.29 48.17 -0.86
N ARG A 71 -8.15 49.46 -1.23
CA ARG A 71 -8.69 50.60 -0.47
C ARG A 71 -8.26 50.59 1.02
N GLY A 72 -6.99 50.27 1.29
CA GLY A 72 -6.45 50.22 2.65
C GLY A 72 -6.95 49.04 3.49
N ARG A 73 -7.52 48.01 2.87
CA ARG A 73 -7.88 46.75 3.52
C ARG A 73 -7.11 45.61 2.91
N TYR A 74 -6.70 44.67 3.76
CA TYR A 74 -5.89 43.53 3.35
C TYR A 74 -6.74 42.26 3.31
N ASP A 75 -6.58 41.52 2.22
CA ASP A 75 -6.99 40.13 2.09
C ASP A 75 -5.73 39.27 2.03
N THR A 76 -5.62 38.29 2.92
CA THR A 76 -4.46 37.40 3.01
C THR A 76 -4.91 35.96 2.83
N THR A 77 -4.18 35.19 2.02
CA THR A 77 -4.37 33.75 1.87
C THR A 77 -3.08 33.02 2.15
N LEU A 78 -3.12 31.99 3.00
CA LEU A 78 -1.96 31.16 3.31
C LEU A 78 -2.28 29.68 3.04
N LEU A 79 -1.44 29.06 2.21
CA LEU A 79 -1.54 27.65 1.84
C LEU A 79 -0.52 26.81 2.61
N ILE A 80 -0.88 25.55 2.86
CA ILE A 80 0.04 24.55 3.39
C ILE A 80 -0.39 23.16 2.93
N THR A 81 0.57 22.32 2.54
CA THR A 81 0.34 20.88 2.41
C THR A 81 0.70 20.18 3.70
N VAL A 82 -0.26 19.46 4.28
CA VAL A 82 -0.07 18.70 5.52
C VAL A 82 -0.17 17.21 5.28
N THR A 83 0.56 16.43 6.07
CA THR A 83 0.47 14.98 6.14
C THR A 83 -0.26 14.56 7.42
N GLU A 84 -0.58 13.27 7.50
CA GLU A 84 -1.19 12.69 8.70
C GLU A 84 -0.35 12.96 9.95
N THR A 85 -1.03 13.29 11.05
CA THR A 85 -0.46 13.49 12.39
C THR A 85 -1.33 12.76 13.40
N LYS A 86 -0.89 12.68 14.66
CA LYS A 86 -1.64 11.98 15.72
C LYS A 86 -3.05 12.53 15.96
N THR A 87 -3.25 13.84 15.73
CA THR A 87 -4.53 14.52 15.99
C THR A 87 -5.22 15.00 14.71
N ASN A 88 -4.49 15.07 13.60
CA ASN A 88 -4.92 15.66 12.33
C ASN A 88 -5.54 17.05 12.48
N CYS A 89 -5.15 17.78 13.53
CA CYS A 89 -5.70 19.07 13.90
C CYS A 89 -4.70 20.18 13.58
N PHE A 90 -5.12 21.09 12.70
CA PHE A 90 -4.32 22.20 12.21
C PHE A 90 -5.03 23.51 12.54
N ARG A 91 -4.26 24.53 12.91
CA ARG A 91 -4.75 25.82 13.39
C ARG A 91 -4.12 26.93 12.58
N CYS A 92 -4.93 27.80 11.99
CA CYS A 92 -4.44 29.03 11.39
C CYS A 92 -4.52 30.15 12.43
N VAL A 93 -3.39 30.79 12.71
CA VAL A 93 -3.29 31.90 13.67
C VAL A 93 -3.07 33.20 12.91
N VAL A 94 -3.86 34.22 13.23
CA VAL A 94 -3.85 35.53 12.61
C VAL A 94 -3.53 36.58 13.67
N LYS A 95 -2.51 37.40 13.43
CA LYS A 95 -2.05 38.45 14.36
C LYS A 95 -2.08 39.82 13.68
N GLN A 96 -2.60 40.82 14.38
CA GLN A 96 -2.51 42.23 14.03
C GLN A 96 -1.79 42.97 15.16
N GLU A 97 -0.47 43.14 15.01
CA GLU A 97 0.41 43.71 16.04
C GLU A 97 0.00 45.14 16.43
N ASP A 98 -0.39 45.96 15.45
CA ASP A 98 -0.73 47.38 15.66
C ASP A 98 -1.85 47.60 16.69
N ILE A 99 -2.80 46.66 16.75
CA ILE A 99 -3.97 46.71 17.65
C ILE A 99 -3.91 45.59 18.70
N TYR A 100 -2.79 44.89 18.81
CA TYR A 100 -2.58 43.79 19.76
C TYR A 100 -3.66 42.71 19.70
N HIS A 101 -4.14 42.44 18.48
CA HIS A 101 -5.20 41.48 18.21
C HIS A 101 -4.63 40.16 17.71
N SER A 102 -5.14 39.06 18.24
CA SER A 102 -4.88 37.72 17.73
C SER A 102 -6.16 36.90 17.75
N ILE A 103 -6.39 36.16 16.67
CA ILE A 103 -7.49 35.22 16.52
C ILE A 103 -7.03 34.03 15.70
N ASP A 104 -7.70 32.90 15.89
CA ASP A 104 -7.38 31.67 15.20
C ASP A 104 -8.64 30.88 14.87
N THR A 105 -8.47 29.91 13.99
CA THR A 105 -9.47 28.86 13.73
C THR A 105 -8.73 27.57 13.46
N ASN A 106 -9.32 26.45 13.82
CA ASN A 106 -8.76 25.13 13.58
C ASN A 106 -9.64 24.30 12.64
N ILE A 107 -9.01 23.30 12.01
CA ILE A 107 -9.64 22.30 11.16
C ILE A 107 -9.08 20.94 11.53
N ILE A 108 -9.96 19.94 11.63
CA ILE A 108 -9.59 18.54 11.80
C ILE A 108 -9.76 17.85 10.46
N VAL A 109 -8.68 17.27 9.95
CA VAL A 109 -8.66 16.55 8.67
C VAL A 109 -8.94 15.06 8.96
N SER A 110 -9.87 14.45 8.23
CA SER A 110 -10.17 13.02 8.41
C SER A 110 -8.99 12.15 7.96
N GLU A 111 -8.68 11.11 8.73
CA GLU A 111 -7.65 10.10 8.42
C GLU A 111 -7.80 9.52 7.00
N LYS A 112 -9.06 9.34 6.55
CA LYS A 112 -9.39 8.83 5.21
C LYS A 112 -8.84 9.69 4.07
N LEU A 113 -8.58 10.97 4.31
CA LEU A 113 -8.01 11.88 3.29
C LEU A 113 -6.50 11.71 3.15
N PHE A 114 -5.84 11.08 4.13
CA PHE A 114 -4.42 10.74 4.08
C PHE A 114 -4.17 9.33 3.56
N GLU A 115 -5.21 8.50 3.42
CA GLU A 115 -5.11 7.17 2.86
C GLU A 115 -4.58 7.25 1.42
N LYS A 116 -3.34 6.79 1.24
CA LYS A 116 -2.74 6.67 -0.08
C LYS A 116 -3.55 5.64 -0.87
N LYS A 117 -4.15 6.06 -1.98
CA LYS A 117 -4.70 5.09 -2.92
C LYS A 117 -3.54 4.30 -3.51
N CYS A 118 -3.43 3.03 -3.13
CA CYS A 118 -2.51 2.12 -3.80
C CYS A 118 -2.85 2.13 -5.28
N SER A 119 -1.96 2.65 -6.12
CA SER A 119 -2.11 2.53 -7.57
C SER A 119 -2.10 1.05 -7.91
N HIS A 120 -3.26 0.50 -8.31
CA HIS A 120 -3.41 -0.89 -8.72
C HIS A 120 -2.42 -1.29 -9.82
N SER A 121 -1.83 -0.31 -10.52
CA SER A 121 -0.86 -0.50 -11.59
C SER A 121 0.38 -1.30 -11.16
N THR A 122 0.91 -1.10 -9.96
CA THR A 122 2.10 -1.83 -9.48
C THR A 122 1.76 -3.28 -9.11
N VAL A 123 0.58 -3.50 -8.53
CA VAL A 123 0.11 -4.85 -8.18
C VAL A 123 -0.15 -5.67 -9.45
N VAL A 124 -0.77 -5.06 -10.46
CA VAL A 124 -1.05 -5.72 -11.74
C VAL A 124 0.25 -6.05 -12.49
N LEU A 125 1.22 -5.13 -12.53
CA LEU A 125 2.52 -5.38 -13.19
C LEU A 125 3.29 -6.53 -12.55
N VAL A 126 3.36 -6.57 -11.21
CA VAL A 126 4.03 -7.66 -10.49
C VAL A 126 3.30 -8.98 -10.67
N GLY A 127 1.95 -8.97 -10.63
CA GLY A 127 1.13 -10.15 -10.86
C GLY A 127 1.31 -10.75 -12.25
N VAL A 128 1.30 -9.92 -13.30
CA VAL A 128 1.48 -10.38 -14.69
C VAL A 128 2.89 -10.92 -14.93
N ALA A 129 3.93 -10.23 -14.43
CA ALA A 129 5.31 -10.71 -14.55
C ALA A 129 5.49 -12.06 -13.84
N GLY A 130 4.94 -12.22 -12.63
CA GLY A 130 4.97 -13.48 -11.89
C GLY A 130 4.23 -14.61 -12.63
N PHE A 131 3.07 -14.33 -13.22
CA PHE A 131 2.31 -15.31 -13.98
C PHE A 131 3.07 -15.81 -15.22
N VAL A 132 3.67 -14.91 -16.00
CA VAL A 132 4.45 -15.29 -17.19
C VAL A 132 5.64 -16.16 -16.82
N ILE A 133 6.38 -15.80 -15.76
CA ILE A 133 7.51 -16.61 -15.26
C ILE A 133 7.02 -17.98 -14.78
N GLY A 134 5.90 -18.04 -14.07
CA GLY A 134 5.29 -19.29 -13.63
C GLY A 134 4.93 -20.22 -14.79
N VAL A 135 4.28 -19.69 -15.83
CA VAL A 135 3.92 -20.45 -17.04
C VAL A 135 5.16 -20.95 -17.78
N LEU A 136 6.20 -20.12 -17.93
CA LEU A 136 7.44 -20.52 -18.60
C LEU A 136 8.13 -21.69 -17.86
N ASN A 137 8.21 -21.62 -16.53
CA ASN A 137 8.78 -22.70 -15.72
C ASN A 137 7.95 -23.99 -15.83
N LEU A 138 6.61 -23.88 -15.83
CA LEU A 138 5.72 -25.02 -15.98
C LEU A 138 5.90 -25.70 -17.36
N VAL A 139 5.95 -24.93 -18.44
CA VAL A 139 6.17 -25.45 -19.79
C VAL A 139 7.53 -26.13 -19.90
N LEU A 140 8.59 -25.52 -19.35
CA LEU A 140 9.94 -26.11 -19.33
C LEU A 140 9.96 -27.44 -18.57
N TYR A 141 9.30 -27.50 -17.41
CA TYR A 141 9.15 -28.74 -16.64
C TYR A 141 8.45 -29.85 -17.43
N LEU A 142 7.34 -29.52 -18.10
CA LEU A 142 6.60 -30.48 -18.94
C LEU A 142 7.43 -30.98 -20.12
N MET A 143 8.22 -30.11 -20.76
CA MET A 143 9.13 -30.48 -21.84
C MET A 143 10.23 -31.46 -21.37
N ILE A 144 10.88 -31.20 -20.24
CA ILE A 144 11.89 -32.09 -19.65
C ILE A 144 11.27 -33.45 -19.31
N LYS A 145 10.07 -33.47 -18.72
CA LYS A 145 9.36 -34.71 -18.37
C LYS A 145 9.01 -35.53 -19.61
N LYS A 146 8.54 -34.88 -20.68
CA LYS A 146 8.21 -35.53 -21.97
C LYS A 146 9.45 -36.15 -22.63
N LEU A 147 10.59 -35.46 -22.60
CA LEU A 147 11.87 -35.98 -23.11
C LEU A 147 12.35 -37.22 -22.33
N ARG A 148 12.22 -37.21 -20.99
CA ARG A 148 12.55 -38.38 -20.15
C ARG A 148 11.64 -39.58 -20.44
N SER A 149 10.35 -39.34 -20.63
CA SER A 149 9.37 -40.39 -20.95
C SER A 149 9.58 -40.99 -22.35
N GLN A 150 9.90 -40.15 -23.35
CA GLN A 150 10.26 -40.63 -24.68
C GLN A 150 11.51 -41.52 -24.67
N ARG A 151 12.51 -41.16 -23.84
CA ARG A 151 13.74 -41.95 -23.70
C ARG A 151 13.48 -43.34 -23.09
N GLN A 152 12.47 -43.49 -22.23
CA GLN A 152 12.05 -44.80 -21.72
C GLN A 152 11.29 -45.63 -22.77
N ASN A 153 10.55 -45.01 -23.69
CA ASN A 153 9.86 -45.72 -24.78
C ASN A 153 10.78 -46.13 -25.95
N GLY A 154 11.93 -45.44 -26.14
CA GLY A 154 12.91 -45.78 -27.18
C GLY A 154 13.81 -46.99 -26.83
N ASN A 155 14.14 -47.16 -25.55
CA ASN A 155 15.05 -48.21 -25.07
C ASN A 155 14.51 -49.65 -25.24
N GLN A 156 13.22 -49.81 -25.58
CA GLN A 156 12.59 -51.12 -25.78
C GLN A 156 12.68 -51.63 -27.25
N ARG A 157 13.05 -50.77 -28.21
CA ARG A 157 13.17 -51.15 -29.64
C ARG A 157 14.57 -51.60 -30.05
N GLU A 158 15.61 -51.15 -29.35
CA GLU A 158 17.01 -51.51 -29.62
C GLU A 158 17.34 -52.96 -29.19
N ASN A 159 16.69 -53.48 -28.15
CA ASN A 159 16.91 -54.85 -27.66
C ASN A 159 16.34 -55.99 -28.54
N ARG A 160 15.76 -55.68 -29.72
CA ARG A 160 15.15 -56.71 -30.59
C ARG A 160 16.02 -57.13 -31.78
N ASP A 161 16.98 -56.30 -32.22
CA ASP A 161 17.79 -56.57 -33.42
C ASP A 161 19.05 -57.43 -33.17
N ASP A 162 19.51 -57.55 -31.93
CA ASP A 162 20.69 -58.38 -31.60
C ASP A 162 20.39 -59.88 -31.44
N SER A 163 19.11 -60.28 -31.48
CA SER A 163 18.70 -61.69 -31.29
C SER A 163 18.66 -62.55 -32.57
N VAL A 164 18.99 -61.99 -33.75
CA VAL A 164 18.88 -62.69 -35.05
C VAL A 164 20.23 -63.22 -35.58
N LYS A 165 21.36 -62.82 -34.99
CA LYS A 165 22.67 -63.26 -35.49
C LYS A 165 23.39 -64.10 -34.44
N VAL A 166 23.53 -65.38 -34.77
CA VAL A 166 24.40 -66.43 -34.20
C VAL A 166 23.57 -67.58 -33.62
N ASN A 167 22.95 -68.34 -34.52
CA ASN A 167 22.60 -69.73 -34.27
C ASN A 167 23.37 -70.58 -35.29
N GLU A 168 24.56 -71.07 -34.92
CA GLU A 168 25.13 -72.27 -35.52
C GLU A 168 26.15 -72.93 -34.57
N MET A 169 25.80 -74.14 -34.10
CA MET A 169 26.66 -75.31 -33.79
C MET A 169 27.74 -75.15 -32.69
N GLU A 170 27.92 -75.99 -31.66
CA GLU A 170 27.51 -77.35 -31.36
C GLU A 170 27.69 -77.64 -29.84
N MET A 171 26.81 -78.52 -29.34
CA MET A 171 27.01 -79.66 -28.42
C MET A 171 28.09 -79.65 -27.30
N GLY A 172 27.64 -79.92 -26.06
CA GLY A 172 28.50 -80.50 -25.01
C GLY A 172 27.96 -80.52 -23.57
N HIS A 173 27.29 -81.62 -23.20
CA HIS A 173 27.30 -82.31 -21.89
C HIS A 173 26.60 -81.74 -20.61
N MET A 174 25.59 -82.52 -20.15
CA MET A 174 25.15 -82.96 -18.79
C MET A 174 25.79 -82.32 -17.53
N ASN A 175 25.12 -82.11 -16.38
CA ASN A 175 24.07 -82.86 -15.65
C ASN A 175 23.39 -81.95 -14.59
N SER A 176 22.09 -82.14 -14.30
CA SER A 176 21.48 -82.66 -13.04
C SER A 176 21.85 -81.97 -11.71
N ASP A 177 20.87 -81.32 -11.06
CA ASP A 177 20.24 -81.85 -9.84
C ASP A 177 19.05 -81.01 -9.33
N GLN A 178 18.07 -81.74 -8.76
CA GLN A 178 16.84 -81.29 -8.09
C GLN A 178 17.08 -80.91 -6.63
N ASN A 179 16.38 -79.89 -6.12
CA ASN A 179 15.44 -79.89 -4.96
C ASN A 179 15.27 -78.45 -4.44
N ILE A 180 14.05 -77.88 -4.44
CA ILE A 180 12.99 -78.01 -3.43
C ILE A 180 13.43 -77.61 -2.01
N GLY A 181 13.00 -76.40 -1.62
CA GLY A 181 11.96 -76.29 -0.59
C GLY A 181 12.34 -75.74 0.79
N ASN A 182 11.68 -74.62 1.09
CA ASN A 182 11.03 -74.24 2.36
C ASN A 182 11.76 -73.38 3.41
N GLY A 183 10.94 -72.45 3.93
CA GLY A 183 11.05 -71.81 5.25
C GLY A 183 11.68 -70.42 5.19
N SER A 184 11.15 -69.35 5.79
CA SER A 184 10.04 -69.20 6.72
C SER A 184 9.78 -67.70 6.89
N THR A 185 8.50 -67.33 7.00
CA THR A 185 7.92 -66.23 7.81
C THR A 185 8.68 -64.90 7.92
N ASP A 186 8.15 -63.86 7.30
CA ASP A 186 7.29 -62.85 7.95
C ASP A 186 7.98 -62.07 9.07
N THR A 187 7.99 -60.74 8.94
CA THR A 187 7.05 -59.93 9.75
C THR A 187 7.10 -58.45 9.34
N LYS A 188 5.91 -57.94 8.99
CA LYS A 188 5.24 -56.74 9.55
C LYS A 188 5.92 -55.37 9.33
N ASN A 189 5.19 -54.30 9.04
CA ASN A 189 3.76 -54.11 8.86
C ASN A 189 3.53 -52.75 8.18
N MET A 190 2.35 -52.67 7.58
CA MET A 190 1.46 -51.53 7.38
C MET A 190 1.74 -50.34 8.33
N ARG A 191 1.44 -49.09 7.97
CA ARG A 191 0.05 -48.72 7.69
C ARG A 191 -0.09 -47.26 7.22
N ASN A 192 -0.92 -47.13 6.18
CA ASN A 192 -1.95 -46.14 5.81
C ASN A 192 -1.67 -44.64 5.98
N GLY A 193 -2.26 -43.73 5.22
CA GLY A 193 -3.37 -43.75 4.25
C GLY A 193 -3.64 -42.26 3.90
N THR A 194 -3.90 -41.90 2.64
CA THR A 194 -5.24 -41.62 2.08
C THR A 194 -5.99 -40.51 2.87
N VAL A 195 -6.53 -39.41 2.33
CA VAL A 195 -7.35 -39.15 1.13
C VAL A 195 -7.42 -37.62 0.88
N LYS A 196 -7.69 -37.24 -0.39
CA LYS A 196 -8.41 -36.09 -1.01
C LYS A 196 -9.19 -35.11 -0.07
N THR A 197 -9.56 -33.87 -0.44
CA THR A 197 -10.44 -33.46 -1.55
C THR A 197 -10.49 -31.93 -1.74
N GLU A 198 -11.03 -31.56 -2.90
CA GLU A 198 -11.39 -30.31 -3.60
C GLU A 198 -11.93 -29.08 -2.83
N GLU A 199 -11.59 -27.90 -3.37
CA GLU A 199 -12.44 -26.79 -3.89
C GLU A 199 -13.86 -26.55 -3.33
N GLU A 200 -14.15 -25.30 -2.94
CA GLU A 200 -15.41 -24.61 -3.28
C GLU A 200 -15.32 -23.08 -3.02
N THR A 201 -15.79 -22.33 -4.01
CA THR A 201 -16.16 -20.89 -4.03
C THR A 201 -17.59 -20.70 -3.55
N GLU A 202 -17.91 -19.58 -2.91
CA GLU A 202 -19.13 -18.80 -3.22
C GLU A 202 -19.11 -17.37 -2.64
N GLU A 203 -19.95 -16.56 -3.26
CA GLU A 203 -20.09 -15.11 -3.34
C GLU A 203 -21.16 -14.60 -2.36
N GLU A 204 -21.10 -13.35 -1.90
CA GLU A 204 -22.32 -12.60 -1.58
C GLU A 204 -22.09 -11.08 -1.52
N THR A 205 -22.96 -10.37 -2.23
CA THR A 205 -23.17 -8.91 -2.25
C THR A 205 -24.51 -8.59 -1.60
N GLU A 206 -24.65 -7.47 -0.87
CA GLU A 206 -25.86 -6.63 -0.95
C GLU A 206 -25.69 -5.22 -0.32
N LYS A 207 -26.52 -4.30 -0.85
CA LYS A 207 -26.69 -2.85 -0.58
C LYS A 207 -27.76 -2.59 0.49
N GLU A 208 -27.84 -1.35 1.02
CA GLU A 208 -29.07 -0.51 1.19
C GLU A 208 -28.71 0.87 1.85
N THR A 209 -28.92 2.03 1.16
CA THR A 209 -30.01 3.06 1.25
C THR A 209 -30.03 3.92 2.53
N GLU A 210 -29.78 5.23 2.44
CA GLU A 210 -30.75 6.36 2.34
C GLU A 210 -31.60 6.60 3.61
N GLU A 211 -31.27 7.68 4.33
CA GLU A 211 -32.23 8.62 4.97
C GLU A 211 -31.59 10.03 5.01
#